data_AF-A0A1Q3BBH7-F1
#
_entry.id   AF-A0A1Q3BBH7-F1
#
_cell.length_a   1.000
_cell.length_b   1.000
_cell.length_c   1.000
_cell.angle_alpha   90.00
_cell.angle_beta   90.00
_cell.angle_gamma   90.00
#
_symmetry.space_group_name_H-M   'P 1'
#
loop_
_entity.id
_entity.type
_entity.pdbx_description
1 polymer ?
#
loop_
_entity_poly.entity_id
_entity_poly.type
_entity_poly.pdbx_seq_one_letter_code
_entity_poly.pdbx_strand_id
1 'polypeptide(L)'
;MDMNVKQNEQQHHSTKSPSSSSSTTTDHDPMQSWWESVSKARSTILSLSSIISSFDSSLADSDRPALSLLSSFDAYSLLSSALSAPSSGSGTDPLCHWLYDTYLSSDPHLRLIVISLLPLIINIYLSRVHSSNSVPSLSGFEAVLLALYSSETKSRAGKPLLVQIPDLSQPSLYHTPRNKPSLPDHGSRPSVGVLSLPLEPQVAVKSTKRPCIVGVALDCYFKQISQMPTWSKVDFCQFATAWAGQDCCCVHEFDQNGNGNEVVEEMGGSMNDKFDDPIKLESKGARIPLPWEMLQPMLRILGHCLLGPLNSQDVKDAASVAVRCLYARGSHDLVPQAILATRSLIQLDKRARQAANAAAAANASSNANMPSKAKKPEILLVSK
;
A
#
# COMPACT_ATOMS: atom_id res chain seq x y z
N MET A 1 -46.36 48.87 72.86
CA MET A 1 -45.81 50.23 72.92
C MET A 1 -44.81 50.33 71.79
N ASP A 2 -45.17 51.17 70.80
CA ASP A 2 -44.35 51.81 69.76
C ASP A 2 -43.54 50.88 68.83
N MET A 3 -43.94 50.62 67.58
CA MET A 3 -44.17 51.49 66.40
C MET A 3 -43.01 52.43 66.02
N ASN A 4 -42.69 52.37 64.71
CA ASN A 4 -41.98 53.34 63.85
C ASN A 4 -40.43 53.27 63.86
N VAL A 5 -39.70 53.25 62.72
CA VAL A 5 -39.86 53.87 61.38
C VAL A 5 -39.02 53.03 60.35
N LYS A 6 -39.57 52.55 59.20
CA LYS A 6 -39.34 52.97 57.78
C LYS A 6 -37.88 53.43 57.45
N GLN A 7 -37.23 53.15 56.31
CA GLN A 7 -37.53 52.80 54.91
C GLN A 7 -36.17 52.35 54.26
N ASN A 8 -36.08 51.24 53.51
CA ASN A 8 -36.25 51.08 52.05
C ASN A 8 -34.95 51.27 51.23
N GLU A 9 -34.43 50.21 50.59
CA GLU A 9 -34.13 50.11 49.13
C GLU A 9 -33.47 48.77 48.73
N GLN A 10 -34.13 48.07 47.78
CA GLN A 10 -33.67 47.35 46.56
C GLN A 10 -32.35 46.52 46.56
N GLN A 11 -32.16 45.38 45.89
CA GLN A 11 -32.94 44.45 45.06
C GLN A 11 -32.04 43.20 44.75
N HIS A 12 -32.67 42.03 44.54
CA HIS A 12 -32.27 40.86 43.73
C HIS A 12 -30.88 40.18 43.85
N HIS A 13 -30.86 38.91 44.28
CA HIS A 13 -30.66 37.75 43.37
C HIS A 13 -30.80 36.38 44.08
N SER A 14 -31.45 35.44 43.38
CA SER A 14 -31.79 34.07 43.78
C SER A 14 -30.59 33.18 44.16
N THR A 15 -30.79 32.41 45.23
CA THR A 15 -29.83 31.45 45.79
C THR A 15 -30.04 30.04 45.21
N LYS A 16 -28.93 29.42 44.80
CA LYS A 16 -28.81 28.03 44.33
C LYS A 16 -28.91 27.02 45.48
N SER A 17 -29.25 25.77 45.14
CA SER A 17 -28.88 24.57 45.92
C SER A 17 -28.68 23.37 44.98
N PRO A 18 -27.90 22.34 45.38
CA PRO A 18 -26.95 21.68 44.47
C PRO A 18 -27.22 20.20 44.16
N SER A 19 -26.63 19.79 43.02
CA SER A 19 -26.00 18.50 42.69
C SER A 19 -26.73 17.18 42.89
N SER A 20 -27.07 16.53 41.77
CA SER A 20 -26.95 15.09 41.60
C SER A 20 -26.09 14.81 40.35
N SER A 21 -24.87 14.32 40.58
CA SER A 21 -23.93 13.85 39.57
C SER A 21 -24.48 12.62 38.84
N SER A 22 -24.89 12.78 37.59
CA SER A 22 -25.06 11.66 36.66
C SER A 22 -23.75 11.46 35.90
N SER A 23 -23.14 10.30 36.13
CA SER A 23 -22.08 9.74 35.31
C SER A 23 -22.58 9.58 33.87
N THR A 24 -22.10 10.42 32.96
CA THR A 24 -22.32 10.27 31.52
C THR A 24 -21.44 9.14 31.00
N THR A 25 -21.97 7.93 30.99
CA THR A 25 -21.52 6.87 30.08
C THR A 25 -21.96 7.28 28.67
N THR A 26 -21.01 7.69 27.84
CA THR A 26 -21.24 7.95 26.41
C THR A 26 -21.54 6.63 25.70
N ASP A 27 -22.81 6.25 25.63
CA ASP A 27 -23.30 5.28 24.64
C ASP A 27 -23.18 5.94 23.26
N HIS A 28 -22.10 5.61 22.54
CA HIS A 28 -21.92 6.05 21.15
C HIS A 28 -22.88 5.23 20.28
N ASP A 29 -23.96 5.85 19.79
CA ASP A 29 -24.86 5.21 18.82
C ASP A 29 -24.08 4.86 17.53
N PRO A 30 -23.95 3.57 17.17
CA PRO A 30 -23.26 3.14 15.96
C PRO A 30 -23.83 3.77 14.69
N MET A 31 -25.14 4.04 14.66
CA MET A 31 -25.79 4.64 13.50
C MET A 31 -25.37 6.11 13.33
N GLN A 32 -25.21 6.84 14.44
CA GLN A 32 -24.73 8.22 14.41
C GLN A 32 -23.26 8.30 13.96
N SER A 33 -22.40 7.42 14.46
CA SER A 33 -21.00 7.32 14.00
C SER A 33 -20.91 7.01 12.50
N TRP A 34 -21.79 6.15 12.00
CA TRP A 34 -21.86 5.86 10.57
C TRP A 34 -22.27 7.07 9.74
N TRP A 35 -23.34 7.78 10.12
CA TRP A 35 -23.78 8.99 9.41
C TRP A 35 -22.74 10.12 9.44
N GLU A 36 -22.00 10.28 10.53
CA GLU A 36 -20.87 11.22 10.63
C GLU A 36 -19.76 10.85 9.65
N SER A 37 -19.41 9.56 9.55
CA SER A 37 -18.42 9.06 8.59
C SER A 37 -18.83 9.34 7.14
N VAL A 38 -20.09 9.04 6.80
CA VAL A 38 -20.64 9.29 5.45
C VAL A 38 -20.65 10.78 5.15
N SER A 39 -21.17 11.61 6.05
CA SER A 39 -21.22 13.07 5.89
C SER A 39 -19.82 13.66 5.68
N LYS A 40 -18.84 13.19 6.46
CA LYS A 40 -17.44 13.61 6.32
C LYS A 40 -16.89 13.20 4.96
N ALA A 41 -17.08 11.95 4.56
CA ALA A 41 -16.62 11.46 3.26
C ALA A 41 -17.26 12.23 2.09
N ARG A 42 -18.54 12.59 2.17
CA ARG A 42 -19.19 13.48 1.19
C ARG A 42 -18.51 14.84 1.11
N SER A 43 -18.31 15.49 2.26
CA SER A 43 -17.64 16.79 2.30
C SER A 43 -16.22 16.75 1.72
N THR A 44 -15.47 15.67 1.97
CA THR A 44 -14.12 15.50 1.41
C THR A 44 -14.14 15.33 -0.11
N ILE A 45 -15.12 14.61 -0.67
CA ILE A 45 -15.25 14.44 -2.12
C ILE A 45 -15.67 15.75 -2.79
N LEU A 46 -16.60 16.50 -2.19
CA LEU A 46 -17.01 17.80 -2.71
C LEU A 46 -15.84 18.79 -2.69
N SER A 47 -15.04 18.81 -1.62
CA SER A 47 -13.82 19.62 -1.61
C SER A 47 -12.83 19.20 -2.69
N LEU A 48 -12.70 17.90 -3.00
CA LEU A 48 -11.86 17.42 -4.09
C LEU A 48 -12.37 17.90 -5.47
N SER A 49 -13.69 17.88 -5.70
CA SER A 49 -14.27 18.39 -6.95
C SER A 49 -14.03 19.89 -7.17
N SER A 50 -13.86 20.66 -6.10
CA SER A 50 -13.49 22.09 -6.22
C SER A 50 -12.03 22.30 -6.64
N ILE A 51 -11.16 21.30 -6.39
CA ILE A 51 -9.74 21.35 -6.73
C ILE A 51 -9.51 20.82 -8.15
N ILE A 52 -10.23 19.77 -8.55
CA ILE A 52 -10.10 19.11 -9.85
C ILE A 52 -11.37 19.37 -10.66
N SER A 53 -11.30 20.31 -11.61
CA SER A 53 -12.48 20.80 -12.35
C SER A 53 -13.26 19.74 -13.14
N SER A 54 -12.65 18.60 -13.47
CA SER A 54 -13.28 17.50 -14.23
C SER A 54 -13.75 16.34 -13.35
N PHE A 55 -13.72 16.50 -12.03
CA PHE A 55 -14.03 15.42 -11.10
C PHE A 55 -15.54 15.23 -10.94
N ASP A 56 -16.00 13.98 -11.03
CA ASP A 56 -17.41 13.66 -10.88
C ASP A 56 -17.86 13.73 -9.41
N SER A 57 -18.65 14.74 -9.09
CA SER A 57 -19.25 14.93 -7.76
C SER A 57 -20.28 13.86 -7.41
N SER A 58 -20.80 13.08 -8.37
CA SER A 58 -21.82 12.05 -8.14
C SER A 58 -21.36 10.96 -7.15
N LEU A 59 -20.04 10.75 -7.02
CA LEU A 59 -19.45 9.82 -6.06
C LEU A 59 -19.82 10.16 -4.60
N ALA A 60 -20.06 11.45 -4.31
CA ALA A 60 -20.50 11.90 -3.00
C ALA A 60 -21.91 11.38 -2.65
N ASP A 61 -22.78 11.21 -3.64
CA ASP A 61 -24.18 10.83 -3.39
C ASP A 61 -24.35 9.33 -3.10
N SER A 62 -23.32 8.52 -3.32
CA SER A 62 -23.35 7.09 -3.00
C SER A 62 -23.56 6.80 -1.50
N ASP A 63 -24.01 5.58 -1.19
CA ASP A 63 -24.20 5.10 0.19
C ASP A 63 -22.89 4.96 0.96
N ARG A 64 -21.77 4.73 0.25
CA ARG A 64 -20.42 4.59 0.80
C ARG A 64 -19.42 5.41 -0.01
N PRO A 65 -19.42 6.74 0.15
CA PRO A 65 -18.65 7.66 -0.70
C PRO A 65 -17.15 7.37 -0.71
N ALA A 66 -16.55 7.10 0.45
CA ALA A 66 -15.12 6.82 0.54
C ALA A 66 -14.70 5.53 -0.21
N LEU A 67 -15.52 4.48 -0.14
CA LEU A 67 -15.25 3.23 -0.85
C LEU A 67 -15.51 3.36 -2.36
N SER A 68 -16.56 4.10 -2.73
CA SER A 68 -16.86 4.41 -4.14
C SER A 68 -15.67 5.12 -4.79
N LEU A 69 -15.15 6.17 -4.13
CA LEU A 69 -13.95 6.87 -4.56
C LEU A 69 -12.71 5.95 -4.64
N LEU A 70 -12.48 5.11 -3.63
CA LEU A 70 -11.37 4.16 -3.63
C LEU A 70 -11.43 3.16 -4.81
N SER A 71 -12.63 2.74 -5.19
CA SER A 71 -12.85 1.77 -6.27
C SER A 71 -12.88 2.39 -7.67
N SER A 72 -13.08 3.70 -7.80
CA SER A 72 -13.22 4.38 -9.08
C SER A 72 -11.86 4.61 -9.76
N PHE A 73 -11.64 3.92 -10.88
CA PHE A 73 -10.44 4.11 -11.70
C PHE A 73 -10.43 5.48 -12.39
N ASP A 74 -11.59 6.01 -12.79
CA ASP A 74 -11.68 7.33 -13.43
C ASP A 74 -11.26 8.44 -12.47
N ALA A 75 -11.72 8.38 -11.21
CA ALA A 75 -11.29 9.31 -10.18
C ALA A 75 -9.78 9.21 -9.93
N TYR A 76 -9.24 7.98 -9.88
CA TYR A 76 -7.80 7.75 -9.79
C TYR A 76 -7.03 8.38 -10.96
N SER A 77 -7.50 8.21 -12.19
CA SER A 77 -6.83 8.73 -13.39
C SER A 77 -6.70 10.26 -13.37
N LEU A 78 -7.74 10.96 -12.92
CA LEU A 78 -7.75 12.41 -12.77
C LEU A 78 -6.80 12.87 -11.65
N LEU A 79 -6.85 12.21 -10.50
CA LEU A 79 -5.93 12.45 -9.39
C LEU A 79 -4.47 12.21 -9.80
N SER A 80 -4.22 11.13 -10.52
CA SER A 80 -2.89 10.76 -10.98
C SER A 80 -2.30 11.78 -11.95
N SER A 81 -3.11 12.25 -12.90
CA SER A 81 -2.76 13.33 -13.81
C SER A 81 -2.45 14.63 -13.06
N ALA A 82 -3.30 15.02 -12.11
CA ALA A 82 -3.11 16.23 -11.31
C ALA A 82 -1.83 16.18 -10.44
N LEU A 83 -1.56 15.05 -9.78
CA LEU A 83 -0.34 14.86 -8.97
C LEU A 83 0.93 14.82 -9.83
N SER A 84 0.83 14.27 -11.03
CA SER A 84 1.96 14.15 -11.97
C SER A 84 2.34 15.49 -12.61
N ALA A 85 1.49 16.52 -12.53
CA ALA A 85 1.77 17.84 -13.04
C ALA A 85 3.06 18.43 -12.43
N PRO A 86 3.94 19.08 -13.23
CA PRO A 86 5.24 19.59 -12.74
C PRO A 86 5.15 20.59 -11.57
N SER A 87 4.02 21.29 -11.44
CA SER A 87 3.73 22.27 -10.38
C SER A 87 3.22 21.64 -9.07
N SER A 88 2.84 20.36 -9.09
CA SER A 88 2.31 19.67 -7.90
C SER A 88 3.42 19.38 -6.87
N GLY A 89 3.04 19.23 -5.61
CA GLY A 89 3.95 18.85 -4.52
C GLY A 89 4.43 20.00 -3.66
N SER A 90 4.10 21.25 -4.02
CA SER A 90 4.41 22.42 -3.20
C SER A 90 3.56 22.47 -1.93
N GLY A 91 4.06 23.14 -0.90
CA GLY A 91 3.30 23.36 0.34
C GLY A 91 2.09 24.27 0.19
N THR A 92 1.86 24.84 -0.99
CA THR A 92 0.66 25.62 -1.34
C THR A 92 -0.26 24.86 -2.29
N ASP A 93 0.09 23.62 -2.67
CA ASP A 93 -0.71 22.80 -3.56
C ASP A 93 -1.99 22.34 -2.82
N PRO A 94 -3.18 22.77 -3.27
CA PRO A 94 -4.44 22.41 -2.61
C PRO A 94 -4.66 20.90 -2.60
N LEU A 95 -4.13 20.15 -3.58
CA LEU A 95 -4.26 18.70 -3.61
C LEU A 95 -3.40 18.04 -2.53
N CYS A 96 -2.21 18.57 -2.25
CA CYS A 96 -1.38 18.10 -1.14
C CYS A 96 -2.04 18.38 0.23
N HIS A 97 -2.67 19.55 0.39
CA HIS A 97 -3.47 19.85 1.57
C HIS A 97 -4.65 18.89 1.72
N TRP A 98 -5.38 18.64 0.63
CA TRP A 98 -6.49 17.71 0.63
C TRP A 98 -6.04 16.29 1.04
N LEU A 99 -4.93 15.79 0.50
CA LEU A 99 -4.36 14.49 0.89
C LEU A 99 -3.97 14.45 2.37
N TYR A 100 -3.34 15.51 2.87
CA TYR A 100 -2.95 15.63 4.27
C TYR A 100 -4.16 15.60 5.21
N ASP A 101 -5.16 16.44 4.96
CA ASP A 101 -6.38 16.52 5.79
C ASP A 101 -7.21 15.24 5.71
N THR A 102 -7.29 14.64 4.53
CA THR A 102 -7.99 13.36 4.32
C THR A 102 -7.33 12.24 5.12
N TYR A 103 -6.00 12.20 5.19
CA TYR A 103 -5.27 11.21 5.98
C TYR A 103 -5.41 11.43 7.50
N LEU A 104 -5.50 12.69 7.95
CA LEU A 104 -5.73 12.99 9.35
C LEU A 104 -7.16 12.70 9.83
N SER A 105 -8.06 12.36 8.91
CA SER A 105 -9.41 11.92 9.25
C SER A 105 -9.40 10.68 10.16
N SER A 106 -10.32 10.66 11.14
CA SER A 106 -10.62 9.48 11.95
C SER A 106 -11.19 8.31 11.14
N ASP A 107 -11.84 8.60 10.01
CA ASP A 107 -12.44 7.58 9.13
C ASP A 107 -11.34 6.71 8.49
N PRO A 108 -11.33 5.37 8.74
CA PRO A 108 -10.38 4.47 8.13
C PRO A 108 -10.49 4.41 6.61
N HIS A 109 -11.69 4.52 6.03
CA HIS A 109 -11.88 4.45 4.58
C HIS A 109 -11.29 5.66 3.86
N LEU A 110 -11.41 6.86 4.45
CA LEU A 110 -10.75 8.05 3.91
C LEU A 110 -9.22 7.92 3.95
N ARG A 111 -8.67 7.35 5.04
CA ARG A 111 -7.23 7.06 5.11
C ARG A 111 -6.77 6.06 4.05
N LEU A 112 -7.60 5.08 3.71
CA LEU A 112 -7.27 4.12 2.64
C LEU A 112 -7.14 4.78 1.27
N ILE A 113 -7.87 5.86 0.98
CA ILE A 113 -7.75 6.60 -0.29
C ILE A 113 -6.37 7.25 -0.40
N VAL A 114 -5.87 7.85 0.68
CA VAL A 114 -4.52 8.44 0.66
C VAL A 114 -3.45 7.35 0.58
N ILE A 115 -3.66 6.24 1.29
CA ILE A 115 -2.73 5.09 1.24
C ILE A 115 -2.72 4.45 -0.17
N SER A 116 -3.84 4.36 -0.88
CA SER A 116 -3.87 3.78 -2.23
C SER A 116 -3.14 4.64 -3.27
N LEU A 117 -3.08 5.96 -3.07
CA LEU A 117 -2.29 6.90 -3.87
C LEU A 117 -0.81 6.95 -3.48
N LEU A 118 -0.42 6.30 -2.39
CA LEU A 118 0.92 6.42 -1.84
C LEU A 118 2.04 5.92 -2.78
N PRO A 119 1.90 4.81 -3.53
CA PRO A 119 2.91 4.42 -4.51
C PRO A 119 3.20 5.53 -5.53
N LEU A 120 2.17 6.22 -6.00
CA LEU A 120 2.28 7.33 -6.94
C LEU A 120 2.97 8.54 -6.30
N ILE A 121 2.54 8.94 -5.10
CA ILE A 121 3.14 10.06 -4.36
C ILE A 121 4.64 9.81 -4.14
N ILE A 122 5.00 8.60 -3.69
CA ILE A 122 6.40 8.21 -3.48
C ILE A 122 7.18 8.24 -4.79
N ASN A 123 6.61 7.73 -5.88
CA ASN A 123 7.29 7.73 -7.17
C ASN A 123 7.59 9.15 -7.65
N ILE A 124 6.60 10.03 -7.62
CA ILE A 124 6.76 11.43 -8.04
C ILE A 124 7.75 12.15 -7.13
N TYR A 125 7.59 12.00 -5.81
CA TYR A 125 8.49 12.60 -4.83
C TYR A 125 9.94 12.16 -5.04
N LEU A 126 10.22 10.85 -5.08
CA LEU A 126 11.56 10.34 -5.23
C LEU A 126 12.16 10.71 -6.60
N SER A 127 11.37 10.67 -7.67
CA SER A 127 11.85 11.07 -9.01
C SER A 127 12.25 12.54 -9.05
N ARG A 128 11.45 13.43 -8.45
CA ARG A 128 11.73 14.87 -8.44
C ARG A 128 12.88 15.24 -7.51
N VAL A 129 13.00 14.60 -6.35
CA VAL A 129 14.10 14.81 -5.40
C VAL A 129 15.46 14.47 -6.03
N HIS A 130 15.52 13.46 -6.88
CA HIS A 130 16.76 13.00 -7.51
C HIS A 130 16.97 13.56 -8.93
N SER A 131 16.05 14.39 -9.43
CA SER A 131 16.21 15.09 -10.71
C SER A 131 17.04 16.36 -10.50
N SER A 132 18.06 16.58 -11.33
CA SER A 132 19.05 17.66 -11.20
C SER A 132 18.55 19.06 -11.61
N ASN A 133 17.31 19.17 -12.10
CA ASN A 133 16.74 20.44 -12.55
C ASN A 133 16.05 21.15 -11.39
N SER A 134 16.09 22.50 -11.38
CA SER A 134 15.53 23.37 -10.32
C SER A 134 14.19 22.85 -9.79
N VAL A 135 14.25 22.16 -8.65
CA VAL A 135 13.09 21.42 -8.15
C VAL A 135 12.14 22.43 -7.52
N PRO A 136 10.86 22.51 -7.94
CA PRO A 136 9.86 23.22 -7.16
C PRO A 136 9.81 22.63 -5.74
N SER A 137 9.41 23.43 -4.74
CA SER A 137 9.29 22.93 -3.37
C SER A 137 8.45 21.64 -3.35
N LEU A 138 8.95 20.59 -2.70
CA LEU A 138 8.24 19.31 -2.52
C LEU A 138 7.62 19.19 -1.12
N SER A 139 7.50 20.32 -0.41
CA SER A 139 7.07 20.36 0.98
C SER A 139 5.64 19.84 1.21
N GLY A 140 4.78 19.89 0.18
CA GLY A 140 3.43 19.31 0.23
C GLY A 140 3.46 17.79 0.28
N PHE A 141 4.22 17.14 -0.61
CA PHE A 141 4.42 15.68 -0.55
C PHE A 141 5.12 15.24 0.73
N GLU A 142 6.12 16.01 1.18
CA GLU A 142 6.82 15.76 2.43
C GLU A 142 5.89 15.84 3.65
N ALA A 143 4.94 16.79 3.66
CA ALA A 143 3.95 16.89 4.73
C ALA A 143 3.03 15.66 4.79
N VAL A 144 2.58 15.14 3.63
CA VAL A 144 1.77 13.91 3.58
C VAL A 144 2.57 12.71 4.09
N LEU A 145 3.81 12.52 3.63
CA LEU A 145 4.68 11.44 4.09
C LEU A 145 5.01 11.55 5.59
N LEU A 146 5.22 12.76 6.10
CA LEU A 146 5.43 13.01 7.52
C LEU A 146 4.18 12.74 8.35
N ALA A 147 2.98 12.98 7.83
CA ALA A 147 1.73 12.64 8.50
C ALA A 147 1.62 11.12 8.72
N LEU A 148 1.90 10.34 7.67
CA LEU A 148 1.96 8.86 7.72
C LEU A 148 3.04 8.37 8.70
N TYR A 149 4.22 8.98 8.66
CA TYR A 149 5.30 8.63 9.59
C TYR A 149 4.95 8.96 11.05
N SER A 150 4.33 10.13 11.28
CA SER A 150 3.97 10.61 12.61
C SER A 150 2.85 9.79 13.22
N SER A 151 1.86 9.37 12.43
CA SER A 151 0.78 8.50 12.90
C SER A 151 1.33 7.13 13.33
N GLU A 152 2.24 6.55 12.55
CA GLU A 152 2.91 5.28 12.88
C GLU A 152 3.80 5.42 14.11
N THR A 153 4.55 6.52 14.22
CA THR A 153 5.41 6.80 15.38
C THR A 153 4.58 6.91 16.67
N LYS A 154 3.45 7.62 16.62
CA LYS A 154 2.49 7.71 17.73
C LYS A 154 1.91 6.34 18.09
N SER A 155 1.53 5.55 17.09
CA SER A 155 1.01 4.19 17.27
C SER A 155 2.01 3.26 17.97
N ARG A 156 3.30 3.39 17.64
CA ARG A 156 4.37 2.60 18.28
C ARG A 156 4.72 3.06 19.70
N ALA A 157 4.37 4.30 20.08
CA ALA A 157 4.64 4.86 21.42
C ALA A 157 6.11 4.67 21.87
N GLY A 158 7.07 4.84 20.96
CA GLY A 158 8.50 4.67 21.22
C GLY A 158 8.97 3.21 21.38
N LYS A 159 8.11 2.22 21.08
CA LYS A 159 8.46 0.80 21.17
C LYS A 159 8.95 0.26 19.81
N PRO A 160 9.90 -0.69 19.81
CA PRO A 160 10.28 -1.42 18.60
C PRO A 160 9.14 -2.34 18.15
N LEU A 161 9.10 -2.66 16.86
CA LEU A 161 8.27 -3.76 16.37
C LEU A 161 9.01 -5.07 16.58
N LEU A 162 8.43 -5.93 17.42
CA LEU A 162 8.99 -7.22 17.79
C LEU A 162 8.18 -8.36 17.17
N VAL A 163 8.85 -9.46 16.83
CA VAL A 163 8.23 -10.72 16.41
C VAL A 163 8.71 -11.84 17.30
N GLN A 164 7.79 -12.67 17.78
CA GLN A 164 8.16 -13.90 18.47
C GLN A 164 8.53 -14.95 17.43
N ILE A 165 9.77 -15.44 17.49
CA ILE A 165 10.27 -16.49 16.59
C ILE A 165 9.72 -17.82 17.12
N PRO A 166 8.92 -18.56 16.32
CA PRO A 166 8.40 -19.85 16.73
C PRO A 166 9.53 -20.85 16.98
N ASP A 167 9.44 -21.59 18.08
CA ASP A 167 10.37 -22.67 18.44
C ASP A 167 9.63 -24.01 18.40
N LEU A 168 10.13 -24.95 17.58
CA LEU A 168 9.57 -26.30 17.43
C LEU A 168 9.79 -27.18 18.67
N SER A 169 10.70 -26.78 19.58
CA SER A 169 10.89 -27.43 20.89
C SER A 169 9.70 -27.20 21.84
N GLN A 170 8.87 -26.19 21.56
CA GLN A 170 7.73 -25.79 22.37
C GLN A 170 6.42 -26.25 21.72
N PRO A 171 5.39 -26.60 22.52
CA PRO A 171 4.06 -26.83 22.00
C PRO A 171 3.50 -25.54 21.40
N SER A 172 2.81 -25.67 20.27
CA SER A 172 2.16 -24.59 19.54
C SER A 172 0.78 -25.03 19.06
N LEU A 173 0.01 -24.10 18.49
CA LEU A 173 -1.31 -24.38 17.94
C LEU A 173 -1.32 -25.52 16.91
N TYR A 174 -0.22 -25.70 16.16
CA TYR A 174 -0.13 -26.68 15.06
C TYR A 174 0.71 -27.92 15.37
N HIS A 175 1.48 -27.90 16.46
CA HIS A 175 2.47 -28.94 16.73
C HIS A 175 2.68 -29.14 18.23
N THR A 176 2.77 -30.40 18.66
CA THR A 176 3.22 -30.77 20.01
C THR A 176 4.51 -31.57 19.91
N PRO A 177 5.62 -31.15 20.55
CA PRO A 177 6.89 -31.84 20.50
C PRO A 177 6.78 -33.25 21.09
N ARG A 178 7.35 -34.23 20.38
CA ARG A 178 7.27 -35.65 20.74
C ARG A 178 8.03 -35.99 22.02
N ASN A 179 9.10 -35.24 22.31
CA ASN A 179 9.86 -35.35 23.55
C ASN A 179 9.43 -34.20 24.46
N LYS A 180 8.88 -34.52 25.64
CA LYS A 180 8.61 -33.49 26.66
C LYS A 180 9.95 -32.90 27.10
N PRO A 181 10.11 -31.57 27.19
CA PRO A 181 11.30 -31.00 27.79
C PRO A 181 11.45 -31.57 29.20
N SER A 182 12.57 -32.25 29.45
CA SER A 182 12.91 -32.80 30.75
C SER A 182 13.23 -31.62 31.68
N LEU A 183 12.36 -31.41 32.67
CA LEU A 183 12.38 -30.32 33.66
C LEU A 183 12.01 -28.92 33.12
N PRO A 184 11.41 -28.05 33.97
CA PRO A 184 11.24 -26.65 33.66
C PRO A 184 12.62 -26.00 33.72
N ASP A 185 13.39 -26.10 32.65
CA ASP A 185 14.63 -25.36 32.55
C ASP A 185 14.29 -23.87 32.61
N HIS A 186 14.90 -23.14 33.54
CA HIS A 186 14.65 -21.73 33.85
C HIS A 186 15.05 -20.76 32.71
N GLY A 187 15.08 -21.22 31.45
CA GLY A 187 15.86 -20.60 30.38
C GLY A 187 15.23 -20.53 28.99
N SER A 188 14.10 -21.18 28.67
CA SER A 188 13.52 -21.07 27.31
C SER A 188 12.73 -19.77 27.13
N ARG A 189 13.40 -18.62 27.28
CA ARG A 189 12.82 -17.35 26.86
C ARG A 189 12.52 -17.45 25.36
N PRO A 190 11.31 -17.14 24.92
CA PRO A 190 10.99 -17.15 23.51
C PRO A 190 11.97 -16.22 22.78
N SER A 191 12.61 -16.72 21.73
CA SER A 191 13.49 -15.91 20.89
C SER A 191 12.68 -14.78 20.28
N VAL A 192 12.97 -13.54 20.67
CA VAL A 192 12.31 -12.35 20.13
C VAL A 192 13.19 -11.73 19.06
N GLY A 193 12.67 -11.66 17.84
CA GLY A 193 13.27 -10.90 16.74
C GLY A 193 12.80 -9.45 16.74
N VAL A 194 13.67 -8.54 16.29
CA VAL A 194 13.32 -7.12 16.08
C VAL A 194 13.05 -6.92 14.59
N LEU A 195 11.79 -6.63 14.23
CA LEU A 195 11.40 -6.34 12.84
C LEU A 195 11.72 -4.91 12.43
N SER A 196 11.55 -3.96 13.36
CA SER A 196 11.81 -2.55 13.14
C SER A 196 12.20 -1.90 14.46
N LEU A 197 13.21 -1.04 14.41
CA LEU A 197 13.65 -0.26 15.56
C LEU A 197 12.58 0.76 16.00
N PRO A 198 12.70 1.29 17.23
CA PRO A 198 11.84 2.39 17.67
C PRO A 198 11.95 3.59 16.71
N LEU A 199 10.81 4.19 16.37
CA LEU A 199 10.78 5.37 15.51
C LEU A 199 10.94 6.65 16.33
N GLU A 200 11.77 7.56 15.84
CA GLU A 200 11.99 8.88 16.45
C GLU A 200 11.13 9.92 15.73
N PRO A 201 10.36 10.77 16.45
CA PRO A 201 9.57 11.83 15.82
C PRO A 201 10.41 12.72 14.89
N GLN A 202 9.90 13.00 13.69
CA GLN A 202 10.55 13.86 12.70
C GLN A 202 9.66 15.08 12.39
N VAL A 203 10.26 16.27 12.40
CA VAL A 203 9.56 17.53 12.09
C VAL A 203 9.66 17.90 10.60
N ALA A 204 10.70 17.41 9.91
CA ALA A 204 10.96 17.67 8.50
C ALA A 204 11.63 16.47 7.82
N VAL A 205 11.46 16.33 6.50
CA VAL A 205 12.09 15.26 5.73
C VAL A 205 13.53 15.65 5.38
N LYS A 206 14.49 15.15 6.17
CA LYS A 206 15.92 15.31 5.89
C LYS A 206 16.41 14.20 4.96
N SER A 207 17.40 14.48 4.12
CA SER A 207 17.98 13.49 3.17
C SER A 207 18.37 12.17 3.84
N THR A 208 18.98 12.21 5.02
CA THR A 208 19.41 11.02 5.77
C THR A 208 18.27 10.20 6.37
N LYS A 209 17.14 10.84 6.70
CA LYS A 209 15.97 10.18 7.30
C LYS A 209 14.90 9.86 6.25
N ARG A 210 15.00 10.38 5.03
CA ARG A 210 14.06 10.17 3.92
C ARG A 210 13.81 8.68 3.62
N PRO A 211 14.83 7.80 3.50
CA PRO A 211 14.58 6.38 3.23
C PRO A 211 13.77 5.69 4.33
N CYS A 212 14.01 6.05 5.59
CA CYS A 212 13.25 5.54 6.73
C CYS A 212 11.79 6.05 6.72
N ILE A 213 11.57 7.34 6.45
CA ILE A 213 10.24 7.94 6.36
C ILE A 213 9.42 7.27 5.24
N VAL A 214 10.02 7.15 4.05
CA VAL A 214 9.39 6.50 2.89
C VAL A 214 9.17 5.00 3.16
N GLY A 215 10.15 4.32 3.77
CA GLY A 215 10.02 2.92 4.16
C GLY A 215 8.86 2.67 5.13
N VAL A 216 8.68 3.54 6.14
CA VAL A 216 7.53 3.49 7.05
C VAL A 216 6.22 3.75 6.32
N ALA A 217 6.19 4.69 5.38
CA ALA A 217 5.00 4.93 4.56
C ALA A 217 4.64 3.68 3.73
N LEU A 218 5.63 3.01 3.13
CA LEU A 218 5.42 1.72 2.44
C LEU A 218 4.99 0.59 3.39
N ASP A 219 5.47 0.55 4.62
CA ASP A 219 4.95 -0.36 5.64
C ASP A 219 3.46 -0.08 5.95
N CYS A 220 3.05 1.19 6.02
CA CYS A 220 1.64 1.56 6.17
C CYS A 220 0.78 1.10 4.99
N TYR A 221 1.31 1.19 3.76
CA TYR A 221 0.68 0.60 2.57
C TYR A 221 0.55 -0.92 2.70
N PHE A 222 1.65 -1.59 3.07
CA PHE A 222 1.68 -3.05 3.23
C PHE A 222 0.67 -3.55 4.27
N LYS A 223 0.47 -2.83 5.39
CA LYS A 223 -0.55 -3.18 6.40
C LYS A 223 -1.98 -3.19 5.85
N GLN A 224 -2.25 -2.42 4.80
CA GLN A 224 -3.57 -2.30 4.18
C GLN A 224 -3.63 -2.94 2.79
N ILE A 225 -2.60 -3.70 2.38
CA ILE A 225 -2.43 -4.18 1.01
C ILE A 225 -3.57 -5.07 0.50
N SER A 226 -4.25 -5.79 1.39
CA SER A 226 -5.41 -6.61 1.04
C SER A 226 -6.62 -5.78 0.61
N GLN A 227 -6.71 -4.53 1.07
CA GLN A 227 -7.79 -3.59 0.76
C GLN A 227 -7.42 -2.67 -0.42
N MET A 228 -6.18 -2.72 -0.90
CA MET A 228 -5.73 -1.87 -1.99
C MET A 228 -6.30 -2.33 -3.34
N PRO A 229 -6.83 -1.41 -4.16
CA PRO A 229 -7.26 -1.72 -5.52
C PRO A 229 -6.12 -2.25 -6.40
N THR A 230 -6.49 -2.98 -7.45
CA THR A 230 -5.54 -3.57 -8.42
C THR A 230 -4.61 -2.51 -9.05
N TRP A 231 -5.16 -1.36 -9.47
CA TRP A 231 -4.38 -0.29 -10.11
C TRP A 231 -3.22 0.19 -9.21
N SER A 232 -3.47 0.36 -7.91
CA SER A 232 -2.47 0.81 -6.94
C SER A 232 -1.30 -0.18 -6.82
N LYS A 233 -1.62 -1.49 -6.85
CA LYS A 233 -0.62 -2.56 -6.79
C LYS A 233 0.20 -2.64 -8.08
N VAL A 234 -0.45 -2.50 -9.24
CA VAL A 234 0.21 -2.48 -10.54
C VAL A 234 1.18 -1.30 -10.61
N ASP A 235 0.72 -0.09 -10.26
CA ASP A 235 1.55 1.11 -10.24
C ASP A 235 2.74 0.95 -9.31
N PHE A 236 2.54 0.41 -8.10
CA PHE A 236 3.65 0.11 -7.20
C PHE A 236 4.70 -0.79 -7.86
N CYS A 237 4.28 -1.85 -8.55
CA CYS A 237 5.21 -2.76 -9.23
C CYS A 237 5.96 -2.04 -10.36
N GLN A 238 5.26 -1.25 -11.17
CA GLN A 238 5.86 -0.46 -12.25
C GLN A 238 6.87 0.57 -11.72
N PHE A 239 6.54 1.26 -10.63
CA PHE A 239 7.46 2.21 -10.00
C PHE A 239 8.66 1.51 -9.37
N ALA A 240 8.47 0.33 -8.76
CA ALA A 240 9.58 -0.48 -8.25
C ALA A 240 10.54 -0.90 -9.37
N THR A 241 10.02 -1.26 -10.55
CA THR A 241 10.83 -1.47 -11.75
C THR A 241 11.59 -0.21 -12.13
N ALA A 242 10.91 0.95 -12.21
CA ALA A 242 11.54 2.22 -12.57
C ALA A 242 12.65 2.64 -11.59
N TRP A 243 12.45 2.46 -10.28
CA TRP A 243 13.44 2.80 -9.25
C TRP A 243 14.67 1.88 -9.28
N ALA A 244 14.50 0.63 -9.69
CA ALA A 244 15.61 -0.32 -9.87
C ALA A 244 16.62 0.18 -10.93
N GLY A 245 16.15 0.94 -11.93
CA GLY A 245 16.97 1.48 -13.02
C GLY A 245 16.92 0.62 -14.28
N GLN A 246 17.78 0.94 -15.26
CA GLN A 246 17.78 0.31 -16.59
C GLN A 246 18.00 -1.21 -16.57
N ASP A 247 17.42 -1.88 -17.56
CA ASP A 247 17.47 -3.32 -17.74
C ASP A 247 18.91 -3.81 -17.96
N CYS A 248 19.37 -4.66 -17.03
CA CYS A 248 20.60 -5.42 -17.16
C CYS A 248 20.28 -6.80 -17.73
N CYS A 249 21.20 -7.39 -18.50
CA CYS A 249 21.08 -8.77 -19.01
C CYS A 249 20.84 -9.80 -17.89
N CYS A 250 21.26 -9.49 -16.66
CA CYS A 250 21.02 -10.28 -15.46
C CYS A 250 19.52 -10.46 -15.09
N VAL A 251 18.60 -9.68 -15.67
CA VAL A 251 17.15 -9.92 -15.58
C VAL A 251 16.77 -11.28 -16.18
N HIS A 252 17.50 -11.73 -17.22
CA HIS A 252 17.25 -12.97 -17.95
C HIS A 252 18.06 -14.18 -17.46
N GLU A 253 18.91 -14.01 -16.43
CA GLU A 253 19.72 -15.11 -15.86
C GLU A 253 18.85 -16.32 -15.46
N PHE A 254 17.58 -16.06 -15.17
CA PHE A 254 16.61 -17.03 -14.73
C PHE A 254 15.73 -17.60 -15.86
N ASP A 255 15.82 -17.11 -17.09
CA ASP A 255 14.96 -17.58 -18.19
C ASP A 255 15.59 -18.79 -18.91
N GLN A 256 16.92 -18.96 -18.82
CA GLN A 256 17.64 -20.09 -19.40
C GLN A 256 17.55 -21.34 -18.53
N ASN A 257 16.45 -22.07 -18.64
CA ASN A 257 16.35 -23.44 -18.13
C ASN A 257 15.72 -24.41 -19.16
N GLY A 258 15.92 -24.11 -20.45
CA GLY A 258 15.29 -24.83 -21.56
C GLY A 258 16.15 -24.99 -22.82
N ASN A 259 17.48 -25.05 -22.72
CA ASN A 259 18.35 -25.88 -23.57
C ASN A 259 19.81 -25.65 -23.17
N GLY A 260 20.60 -26.71 -23.15
CA GLY A 260 22.00 -26.66 -22.73
C GLY A 260 22.93 -25.88 -23.68
N ASN A 261 24.06 -25.48 -23.10
CA ASN A 261 25.29 -25.01 -23.73
C ASN A 261 25.18 -23.81 -24.67
N GLU A 262 25.64 -22.65 -24.21
CA GLU A 262 26.80 -21.98 -24.82
C GLU A 262 27.34 -20.91 -23.88
N VAL A 263 28.63 -21.02 -23.59
CA VAL A 263 29.44 -19.97 -22.98
C VAL A 263 29.53 -18.87 -24.02
N VAL A 264 28.95 -17.71 -23.78
CA VAL A 264 29.23 -16.53 -24.60
C VAL A 264 29.96 -15.54 -23.71
N GLU A 265 31.25 -15.40 -24.03
CA GLU A 265 32.18 -14.44 -23.47
C GLU A 265 31.69 -13.00 -23.61
N GLU A 266 32.17 -12.14 -22.71
CA GLU A 266 32.10 -10.69 -22.83
C GLU A 266 32.56 -10.22 -24.22
N MET A 267 31.72 -9.48 -24.94
CA MET A 267 32.20 -8.42 -25.81
C MET A 267 31.13 -7.33 -25.96
N GLY A 268 31.54 -6.08 -25.72
CA GLY A 268 30.67 -4.91 -25.78
C GLY A 268 30.00 -4.75 -27.14
N GLY A 269 28.70 -4.43 -27.11
CA GLY A 269 27.90 -4.12 -28.28
C GLY A 269 26.70 -3.28 -27.89
N SER A 270 26.83 -1.96 -28.04
CA SER A 270 25.73 -1.00 -27.94
C SER A 270 24.80 -1.20 -29.13
N MET A 271 23.71 -1.95 -28.97
CA MET A 271 22.64 -2.05 -29.98
C MET A 271 21.48 -1.14 -29.56
N ASN A 272 21.47 0.04 -30.15
CA ASN A 272 20.33 0.93 -30.19
C ASN A 272 19.45 0.42 -31.34
N ASP A 273 18.29 -0.17 -31.08
CA ASP A 273 17.33 -0.45 -32.14
C ASP A 273 15.92 -0.07 -31.71
N LYS A 274 15.35 0.83 -32.53
CA LYS A 274 14.03 1.42 -32.39
C LYS A 274 13.02 0.43 -32.94
N PHE A 275 12.07 0.01 -32.12
CA PHE A 275 10.76 -0.43 -32.58
C PHE A 275 9.72 0.46 -31.90
N ASP A 276 9.23 1.43 -32.67
CA ASP A 276 8.14 2.33 -32.29
C ASP A 276 6.82 1.54 -32.28
N ASP A 277 6.26 1.33 -31.09
CA ASP A 277 4.86 0.96 -30.87
C ASP A 277 4.20 2.09 -30.07
N PRO A 278 3.17 2.80 -30.58
CA PRO A 278 2.86 4.16 -30.14
C PRO A 278 1.91 4.25 -28.93
N ILE A 279 1.94 3.29 -27.98
CA ILE A 279 1.15 3.35 -26.73
C ILE A 279 1.91 2.75 -25.52
N LYS A 280 3.18 3.13 -25.34
CA LYS A 280 3.85 2.94 -24.05
C LYS A 280 4.77 4.12 -23.79
N LEU A 281 4.29 5.06 -22.98
CA LEU A 281 5.10 6.13 -22.42
C LEU A 281 6.12 5.49 -21.46
N GLU A 282 7.19 4.91 -22.00
CA GLU A 282 8.34 4.49 -21.23
C GLU A 282 9.10 5.75 -20.80
N SER A 283 8.67 6.35 -19.69
CA SER A 283 9.54 7.21 -18.92
C SER A 283 10.72 6.35 -18.48
N LYS A 284 11.87 6.52 -19.13
CA LYS A 284 13.16 5.96 -18.73
C LYS A 284 13.31 6.20 -17.22
N GLY A 285 13.09 5.16 -16.42
CA GLY A 285 13.00 5.27 -14.97
C GLY A 285 14.26 5.92 -14.40
N ALA A 286 14.12 6.89 -13.50
CA ALA A 286 15.25 7.48 -12.82
C ALA A 286 15.78 6.45 -11.79
N ARG A 287 17.00 5.96 -11.99
CA ARG A 287 17.67 5.09 -11.02
C ARG A 287 17.85 5.87 -9.71
N ILE A 288 17.17 5.43 -8.65
CA ILE A 288 17.16 6.09 -7.34
C ILE A 288 17.92 5.22 -6.32
N PRO A 289 18.56 5.79 -5.28
CA PRO A 289 19.12 5.01 -4.19
C PRO A 289 18.03 4.20 -3.47
N LEU A 290 18.26 2.90 -3.27
CA LEU A 290 17.35 1.99 -2.56
C LEU A 290 17.97 1.43 -1.27
N PRO A 291 18.11 2.24 -0.20
CA PRO A 291 18.55 1.74 1.10
C PRO A 291 17.63 0.63 1.65
N TRP A 292 18.18 -0.21 2.53
CA TRP A 292 17.49 -1.38 3.05
C TRP A 292 16.17 -1.05 3.76
N GLU A 293 16.09 0.10 4.43
CA GLU A 293 14.89 0.59 5.13
C GLU A 293 13.70 0.78 4.19
N MET A 294 13.97 1.11 2.93
CA MET A 294 12.96 1.27 1.89
C MET A 294 12.77 -0.02 1.09
N LEU A 295 13.85 -0.75 0.83
CA LEU A 295 13.79 -1.99 0.05
C LEU A 295 13.06 -3.12 0.80
N GLN A 296 13.21 -3.22 2.12
CA GLN A 296 12.57 -4.26 2.93
C GLN A 296 11.02 -4.25 2.84
N PRO A 297 10.31 -3.12 3.02
CA PRO A 297 8.86 -3.08 2.78
C PRO A 297 8.51 -3.26 1.31
N MET A 298 9.31 -2.77 0.36
CA MET A 298 9.07 -3.01 -1.06
C MET A 298 9.02 -4.51 -1.40
N LEU A 299 9.98 -5.28 -0.89
CA LEU A 299 10.03 -6.74 -1.11
C LEU A 299 8.83 -7.46 -0.50
N ARG A 300 8.31 -6.99 0.64
CA ARG A 300 7.08 -7.52 1.26
C ARG A 300 5.85 -7.24 0.40
N ILE A 301 5.75 -6.02 -0.13
CA ILE A 301 4.67 -5.63 -1.05
C ILE A 301 4.73 -6.47 -2.33
N LEU A 302 5.90 -6.60 -2.96
CA LEU A 302 6.08 -7.42 -4.16
C LEU A 302 5.78 -8.89 -3.90
N GLY A 303 6.20 -9.43 -2.75
CA GLY A 303 5.86 -10.79 -2.34
C GLY A 303 4.34 -11.02 -2.27
N HIS A 304 3.59 -10.06 -1.74
CA HIS A 304 2.13 -10.11 -1.78
C HIS A 304 1.60 -10.00 -3.21
N CYS A 305 2.06 -9.05 -4.03
CA CYS A 305 1.60 -8.88 -5.40
C CYS A 305 1.80 -10.17 -6.23
N LEU A 306 2.93 -10.84 -6.04
CA LEU A 306 3.34 -12.05 -6.75
C LEU A 306 2.56 -13.30 -6.32
N LEU A 307 2.40 -13.51 -5.00
CA LEU A 307 1.89 -14.76 -4.43
C LEU A 307 0.48 -14.65 -3.83
N GLY A 308 -0.10 -13.45 -3.80
CA GLY A 308 -1.43 -13.20 -3.26
C GLY A 308 -2.51 -13.97 -4.05
N PRO A 309 -3.39 -14.71 -3.37
CA PRO A 309 -4.38 -15.57 -4.03
C PRO A 309 -5.43 -14.77 -4.82
N LEU A 310 -5.76 -13.57 -4.34
CA LEU A 310 -6.80 -12.70 -4.91
C LEU A 310 -6.27 -11.67 -5.92
N ASN A 311 -4.98 -11.72 -6.26
CA ASN A 311 -4.41 -10.76 -7.22
C ASN A 311 -4.69 -11.19 -8.66
N SER A 312 -4.99 -10.20 -9.51
CA SER A 312 -5.13 -10.41 -10.95
C SER A 312 -3.80 -10.85 -11.56
N GLN A 313 -3.89 -11.44 -12.75
CA GLN A 313 -2.71 -11.88 -13.48
C GLN A 313 -1.78 -10.70 -13.81
N ASP A 314 -2.33 -9.54 -14.16
CA ASP A 314 -1.58 -8.31 -14.43
C ASP A 314 -0.70 -7.87 -13.25
N VAL A 315 -1.22 -7.94 -12.02
CA VAL A 315 -0.45 -7.61 -10.80
C VAL A 315 0.70 -8.61 -10.61
N LYS A 316 0.45 -9.90 -10.86
CA LYS A 316 1.48 -10.94 -10.73
C LYS A 316 2.57 -10.77 -11.78
N ASP A 317 2.21 -10.43 -13.02
CA ASP A 317 3.16 -10.20 -14.11
C ASP A 317 3.98 -8.93 -13.88
N ALA A 318 3.35 -7.82 -13.49
CA ALA A 318 4.05 -6.60 -13.12
C ALA A 318 5.01 -6.82 -11.94
N ALA A 319 4.59 -7.56 -10.90
CA ALA A 319 5.46 -7.91 -9.78
C ALA A 319 6.63 -8.81 -10.19
N SER A 320 6.38 -9.77 -11.08
CA SER A 320 7.41 -10.69 -11.60
C SER A 320 8.52 -9.95 -12.35
N VAL A 321 8.16 -8.92 -13.14
CA VAL A 321 9.13 -8.00 -13.76
C VAL A 321 9.87 -7.19 -12.69
N ALA A 322 9.15 -6.54 -11.78
CA ALA A 322 9.76 -5.70 -10.74
C ALA A 322 10.77 -6.44 -9.86
N VAL A 323 10.48 -7.67 -9.45
CA VAL A 323 11.40 -8.49 -8.65
C VAL A 323 12.68 -8.82 -9.43
N ARG A 324 12.59 -9.10 -10.74
CA ARG A 324 13.79 -9.34 -11.56
C ARG A 324 14.64 -8.08 -11.73
N CYS A 325 14.02 -6.93 -11.97
CA CYS A 325 14.75 -5.66 -12.06
C CYS A 325 15.43 -5.32 -10.72
N LEU A 326 14.78 -5.57 -9.59
CA LEU A 326 15.39 -5.42 -8.26
C LEU A 326 16.49 -6.45 -7.97
N TYR A 327 16.38 -7.68 -8.49
CA TYR A 327 17.48 -8.66 -8.42
C TYR A 327 18.70 -8.15 -9.18
N ALA A 328 18.51 -7.74 -10.44
CA ALA A 328 19.56 -7.15 -11.26
C ALA A 328 20.25 -5.97 -10.56
N ARG A 329 19.45 -5.07 -9.98
CA ARG A 329 19.92 -3.93 -9.19
C ARG A 329 20.70 -4.38 -7.94
N GLY A 330 20.18 -5.34 -7.18
CA GLY A 330 20.83 -5.88 -5.98
C GLY A 330 22.16 -6.55 -6.29
N SER A 331 22.26 -7.24 -7.44
CA SER A 331 23.50 -7.83 -7.95
C SER A 331 24.52 -6.77 -8.34
N HIS A 332 24.10 -5.70 -9.03
CA HIS A 332 24.98 -4.57 -9.35
C HIS A 332 25.48 -3.82 -8.12
N ASP A 333 24.62 -3.60 -7.13
CA ASP A 333 24.95 -2.87 -5.90
C ASP A 333 25.61 -3.77 -4.85
N LEU A 334 25.76 -5.07 -5.13
CA LEU A 334 26.33 -6.08 -4.24
C LEU A 334 25.65 -6.11 -2.85
N VAL A 335 24.32 -5.99 -2.83
CA VAL A 335 23.52 -6.01 -1.59
C VAL A 335 23.01 -7.44 -1.32
N PRO A 336 23.66 -8.21 -0.43
CA PRO A 336 23.38 -9.65 -0.29
C PRO A 336 21.95 -9.93 0.17
N GLN A 337 21.38 -9.09 1.04
CA GLN A 337 20.01 -9.25 1.52
C GLN A 337 19.00 -9.05 0.38
N ALA A 338 19.26 -8.12 -0.54
CA ALA A 338 18.44 -7.87 -1.71
C ALA A 338 18.50 -9.04 -2.69
N ILE A 339 19.72 -9.53 -2.99
CA ILE A 339 19.95 -10.67 -3.89
C ILE A 339 19.22 -11.91 -3.36
N LEU A 340 19.39 -12.23 -2.07
CA LEU A 340 18.78 -13.42 -1.47
C LEU A 340 17.25 -13.34 -1.49
N ALA A 341 16.68 -12.20 -1.11
CA ALA A 341 15.22 -12.03 -1.05
C ALA A 341 14.59 -12.06 -2.45
N THR A 342 15.15 -11.33 -3.41
CA THR A 342 14.62 -11.27 -4.78
C THR A 342 14.77 -12.60 -5.51
N ARG A 343 15.93 -13.28 -5.40
CA ARG A 343 16.12 -14.63 -5.97
C ARG A 343 15.13 -15.64 -5.40
N SER A 344 14.85 -15.57 -4.09
CA SER A 344 13.86 -16.43 -3.45
C SER A 344 12.46 -16.19 -4.00
N LEU A 345 12.06 -14.92 -4.18
CA LEU A 345 10.78 -14.56 -4.79
C LEU A 345 10.67 -15.02 -6.25
N ILE A 346 11.71 -14.83 -7.06
CA ILE A 346 11.75 -15.31 -8.47
C ILE A 346 11.52 -16.82 -8.51
N GLN A 347 12.21 -17.57 -7.65
CA GLN A 347 12.07 -19.02 -7.64
C GLN A 347 10.69 -19.48 -7.15
N LEU A 348 10.08 -18.76 -6.20
CA LEU A 348 8.71 -19.03 -5.75
C LEU A 348 7.70 -18.76 -6.88
N ASP A 349 7.82 -17.65 -7.61
CA ASP A 349 6.97 -17.34 -8.77
C ASP A 349 7.06 -18.41 -9.85
N LYS A 350 8.28 -18.82 -10.24
CA LYS A 350 8.47 -19.91 -11.21
C LYS A 350 7.75 -21.18 -10.79
N ARG A 351 7.92 -21.60 -9.53
CA ARG A 351 7.28 -22.82 -9.02
C ARG A 351 5.77 -22.68 -8.95
N ALA A 352 5.26 -21.51 -8.55
CA ALA A 352 3.83 -21.23 -8.52
C ALA A 352 3.20 -21.29 -9.92
N ARG A 353 3.85 -20.69 -10.94
CA ARG A 353 3.42 -20.75 -12.34
C ARG A 353 3.50 -22.17 -12.90
N GLN A 354 4.57 -22.91 -12.62
CA GLN A 354 4.69 -24.32 -13.01
C GLN A 354 3.58 -25.18 -12.41
N ALA A 355 3.27 -25.00 -11.12
CA ALA A 355 2.19 -25.70 -10.45
C ALA A 355 0.82 -25.34 -11.05
N ALA A 356 0.58 -24.06 -11.35
CA ALA A 356 -0.66 -23.62 -12.00
C ALA A 356 -0.81 -24.21 -13.42
N ASN A 357 0.26 -24.22 -14.21
CA ASN A 357 0.28 -24.80 -15.55
C ASN A 357 0.04 -26.33 -15.51
N ALA A 358 0.67 -27.04 -14.55
CA ALA A 358 0.46 -28.47 -14.36
C ALA A 358 -0.99 -28.78 -13.96
N ALA A 359 -1.59 -27.97 -13.07
CA ALA A 359 -2.99 -28.11 -12.68
C ALA A 359 -3.94 -27.84 -13.86
N ALA A 360 -3.66 -26.83 -14.69
CA ALA A 360 -4.43 -26.55 -15.89
C ALA A 360 -4.36 -27.69 -16.92
N ALA A 361 -3.17 -28.27 -17.14
CA ALA A 361 -2.99 -29.42 -18.03
C ALA A 361 -3.73 -30.67 -17.52
N ALA A 362 -3.69 -30.94 -16.20
CA ALA A 362 -4.44 -32.04 -15.59
C ALA A 362 -5.95 -31.86 -15.78
N ASN A 363 -6.48 -30.65 -15.55
CA ASN A 363 -7.90 -30.36 -15.76
C ASN A 363 -8.32 -30.50 -17.24
N ALA A 364 -7.49 -30.04 -18.18
CA ALA A 364 -7.73 -30.21 -19.61
C ALA A 364 -7.79 -31.69 -20.03
N SER A 365 -6.93 -32.53 -19.46
CA SER A 365 -6.93 -33.98 -19.72
C SER A 365 -8.19 -34.70 -19.18
N SER A 366 -8.76 -34.23 -18.06
CA SER A 366 -9.98 -34.82 -17.47
C SER A 366 -11.26 -34.48 -18.26
N ASN A 367 -11.32 -33.31 -18.91
CA ASN A 367 -12.48 -32.86 -19.67
C ASN A 367 -12.59 -33.50 -21.07
N ALA A 368 -11.51 -34.11 -21.56
CA ALA A 368 -11.50 -34.86 -22.82
C ALA A 368 -12.24 -36.22 -22.73
N ASN A 369 -12.58 -36.67 -21.51
CA ASN A 369 -13.15 -38.01 -21.27
C ASN A 369 -14.68 -38.05 -21.03
N MET A 370 -15.42 -36.96 -21.25
CA MET A 370 -16.89 -37.02 -21.28
C MET A 370 -17.41 -37.30 -22.70
N PRO A 371 -18.07 -38.46 -22.96
CA PRO A 371 -18.67 -38.72 -24.26
C PRO A 371 -19.93 -37.84 -24.42
N SER A 372 -19.87 -36.86 -25.31
CA SER A 372 -21.03 -36.08 -25.73
C SER A 372 -22.02 -36.99 -26.45
N LYS A 373 -23.12 -37.39 -25.78
CA LYS A 373 -24.28 -37.99 -26.45
C LYS A 373 -24.83 -36.96 -27.44
N ALA A 374 -24.74 -37.26 -28.73
CA ALA A 374 -25.34 -36.47 -29.80
C ALA A 374 -26.86 -36.35 -29.58
N LYS A 375 -27.35 -35.12 -29.49
CA LYS A 375 -28.77 -34.79 -29.44
C LYS A 375 -29.32 -34.91 -30.87
N LYS A 376 -30.24 -35.86 -31.11
CA LYS A 376 -30.96 -36.01 -32.39
C LYS A 376 -31.73 -34.71 -32.71
N PRO A 377 -31.80 -34.25 -33.97
CA PRO A 377 -32.67 -33.15 -34.35
C PRO A 377 -34.13 -33.62 -34.43
N GLU A 378 -35.02 -32.92 -33.71
CA GLU A 378 -36.47 -33.05 -33.89
C GLU A 378 -36.88 -32.45 -35.24
N ILE A 379 -37.50 -33.29 -36.08
CA ILE A 379 -38.12 -32.89 -37.33
C ILE A 379 -39.51 -32.34 -37.00
N LEU A 380 -39.68 -31.03 -37.08
CA LEU A 380 -40.99 -30.37 -37.06
C LEU A 380 -41.67 -30.58 -38.42
N LEU A 381 -42.62 -31.53 -38.48
CA LEU A 381 -43.59 -31.63 -39.55
C LEU A 381 -44.63 -30.53 -39.39
N VAL A 382 -44.58 -29.53 -40.26
CA VAL A 382 -45.73 -28.65 -40.55
C VAL A 382 -46.59 -29.37 -41.60
N SER A 383 -47.84 -29.68 -41.26
CA SER A 383 -48.86 -30.09 -42.22
C SER A 383 -49.94 -29.00 -42.31
N LYS A 384 -50.02 -28.46 -43.53
CA LYS A 384 -51.12 -27.91 -44.33
C LYS A 384 -52.34 -27.27 -43.66
#